data_AF-W7S1Z5-F1
#
_entry.id   AF-W7S1Z5-F1
#
_cell.length_a   1.000
_cell.length_b   1.000
_cell.length_c   1.000
_cell.angle_alpha   90.00
_cell.angle_beta   90.00
_cell.angle_gamma   90.00
#
_symmetry.space_group_name_H-M   'P 1'
#
loop_
_entity.id
_entity.type
_entity.pdbx_description
1 polymer ?
#
loop_
_entity_poly.entity_id
_entity_poly.type
_entity_poly.pdbx_seq_one_letter_code
_entity_poly.pdbx_strand_id
1 'polypeptide(L)'
;MNKIASIYFLYASSCYNEELKLIKTLNGCQEKPPQNETVWRCKKMNKRWTIGKIKEFVENNSESKLLTTEYHGFSQKLLFKCACGSNFEKTFTKFKNKHQRKCDVCQPPKESR
;
A
#
# COMPACT_ATOMS: atom_id res chain seq x y z
N MET A 1 -3.13 -12.07 58.47
CA MET A 1 -3.19 -13.54 58.24
C MET A 1 -4.62 -13.88 57.87
N ASN A 2 -4.84 -14.54 56.73
CA ASN A 2 -5.90 -15.52 56.46
C ASN A 2 -5.94 -15.81 54.96
N LYS A 3 -5.24 -16.88 54.57
CA LYS A 3 -5.52 -17.62 53.34
C LYS A 3 -6.86 -18.34 53.52
N ILE A 4 -7.63 -18.55 52.44
CA ILE A 4 -8.39 -19.77 52.07
C ILE A 4 -9.58 -19.40 51.14
N ALA A 5 -9.88 -20.34 50.22
CA ALA A 5 -10.98 -20.42 49.24
C ALA A 5 -10.68 -19.75 47.88
N SER A 6 -10.09 -20.39 46.87
CA SER A 6 -10.10 -21.79 46.42
C SER A 6 -11.51 -22.35 46.16
N ILE A 7 -11.85 -22.41 44.86
CA ILE A 7 -12.66 -23.46 44.22
C ILE A 7 -14.11 -23.55 44.71
N TYR A 8 -15.04 -22.75 44.18
CA TYR A 8 -16.43 -23.15 43.97
C TYR A 8 -17.06 -22.19 42.95
N PHE A 9 -17.39 -22.71 41.76
CA PHE A 9 -18.53 -22.37 40.88
C PHE A 9 -18.21 -22.76 39.42
N LEU A 10 -18.01 -24.07 39.23
CA LEU A 10 -18.62 -24.75 38.11
C LEU A 10 -20.14 -24.62 38.29
N TYR A 11 -20.91 -24.25 37.25
CA TYR A 11 -22.18 -24.91 36.86
C TYR A 11 -22.96 -24.06 35.84
N ALA A 12 -23.33 -24.75 34.75
CA ALA A 12 -24.61 -24.64 34.03
C ALA A 12 -24.89 -23.35 33.21
N SER A 13 -24.93 -23.44 31.88
CA SER A 13 -26.09 -23.89 31.08
C SER A 13 -27.09 -22.77 30.78
N SER A 14 -27.06 -22.26 29.55
CA SER A 14 -28.22 -22.11 28.64
C SER A 14 -27.89 -21.01 27.60
N CYS A 15 -27.54 -21.32 26.35
CA CYS A 15 -28.43 -21.71 25.26
C CYS A 15 -29.50 -20.66 24.90
N TYR A 16 -29.21 -19.91 23.80
CA TYR A 16 -30.14 -19.32 22.81
C TYR A 16 -31.10 -18.20 23.31
N ASN A 17 -31.57 -17.21 22.53
CA ASN A 17 -31.91 -17.21 21.12
C ASN A 17 -32.21 -15.78 20.56
N GLU A 18 -32.10 -15.63 19.24
CA GLU A 18 -32.93 -14.84 18.27
C GLU A 18 -33.32 -13.37 18.56
N GLU A 19 -33.11 -12.41 17.64
CA GLU A 19 -33.86 -12.32 16.39
C GLU A 19 -33.04 -11.90 15.15
N LEU A 20 -33.48 -12.49 14.04
CA LEU A 20 -32.96 -12.47 12.70
C LEU A 20 -33.67 -11.41 11.82
N LYS A 21 -32.95 -10.94 10.79
CA LYS A 21 -33.46 -10.59 9.43
C LYS A 21 -34.30 -9.31 9.25
N LEU A 22 -33.65 -8.23 8.81
CA LEU A 22 -34.15 -7.24 7.84
C LEU A 22 -32.93 -6.34 7.50
N ILE A 23 -32.27 -6.28 6.34
CA ILE A 23 -32.60 -6.52 4.94
C ILE A 23 -31.26 -6.82 4.23
N LYS A 24 -31.12 -8.04 3.71
CA LYS A 24 -30.31 -8.29 2.51
C LYS A 24 -31.03 -7.61 1.35
N THR A 25 -30.29 -7.08 0.36
CA THR A 25 -30.66 -6.72 -1.03
C THR A 25 -30.23 -5.27 -1.32
N LEU A 26 -29.43 -4.94 -2.34
CA LEU A 26 -29.31 -5.50 -3.69
C LEU A 26 -27.85 -5.41 -4.24
N ASN A 27 -27.28 -6.59 -4.53
CA ASN A 27 -26.54 -7.03 -5.75
C ASN A 27 -25.28 -6.25 -6.21
N GLY A 28 -24.12 -6.83 -6.54
CA GLY A 28 -23.60 -8.20 -6.72
C GLY A 28 -22.08 -8.04 -6.98
N CYS A 29 -21.18 -9.02 -6.95
CA CYS A 29 -21.25 -10.46 -7.10
C CYS A 29 -20.14 -11.09 -6.23
N GLN A 30 -20.37 -12.35 -5.86
CA GLN A 30 -19.41 -13.21 -5.19
C GLN A 30 -18.33 -13.64 -6.18
N GLU A 31 -17.08 -13.74 -5.73
CA GLU A 31 -16.23 -14.84 -6.17
C GLU A 31 -16.03 -15.77 -4.98
N LYS A 32 -16.59 -16.98 -5.09
CA LYS A 32 -16.37 -18.08 -4.14
C LYS A 32 -14.90 -18.49 -4.25
N PRO A 33 -14.12 -18.52 -3.15
CA PRO A 33 -12.75 -19.00 -3.21
C PRO A 33 -12.73 -20.48 -3.63
N PRO A 34 -11.84 -20.90 -4.54
CA PRO A 34 -11.72 -22.29 -4.97
C PRO A 34 -11.42 -23.19 -3.76
N GLN A 35 -12.19 -24.28 -3.64
CA GLN A 35 -12.25 -25.12 -2.44
C GLN A 35 -11.09 -26.13 -2.30
N ASN A 36 -9.90 -25.90 -2.88
CA ASN A 36 -8.84 -26.91 -2.82
C ASN A 36 -7.37 -26.43 -2.80
N GLU A 37 -7.05 -25.22 -2.35
CA GLU A 37 -5.64 -24.86 -2.10
C GLU A 37 -5.28 -24.93 -0.61
N THR A 38 -4.60 -26.01 -0.21
CA THR A 38 -3.93 -26.15 1.10
C THR A 38 -2.63 -25.36 1.18
N VAL A 39 -2.62 -24.11 0.69
CA VAL A 39 -1.44 -23.23 0.79
C VAL A 39 -1.86 -21.92 1.42
N TRP A 40 -1.46 -21.70 2.67
CA TRP A 40 -1.56 -20.40 3.34
C TRP A 40 -0.60 -19.41 2.67
N ARG A 41 -1.02 -18.80 1.55
CA ARG A 41 -0.31 -17.69 0.95
C ARG A 41 -0.59 -16.44 1.78
N CYS A 42 0.33 -16.11 2.70
CA CYS A 42 0.32 -14.80 3.34
C CYS A 42 0.39 -13.71 2.25
N LYS A 43 -0.73 -13.02 2.01
CA LYS A 43 -0.81 -11.90 1.05
C LYS A 43 -0.11 -10.70 1.69
N LYS A 44 1.15 -10.48 1.33
CA LYS A 44 1.91 -9.30 1.75
C LYS A 44 1.19 -8.04 1.25
N MET A 45 0.79 -7.17 2.17
CA MET A 45 0.19 -5.89 1.83
C MET A 45 1.24 -5.01 1.15
N ASN A 46 0.94 -4.58 -0.08
CA ASN A 46 1.81 -3.67 -0.82
C ASN A 46 1.63 -2.24 -0.28
N LYS A 47 2.73 -1.58 0.08
CA LYS A 47 2.71 -0.16 0.46
C LYS A 47 2.23 0.67 -0.74
N ARG A 48 1.15 1.43 -0.54
CA ARG A 48 0.63 2.37 -1.54
C ARG A 48 1.39 3.69 -1.47
N TRP A 49 1.68 4.25 -2.64
CA TRP A 49 2.33 5.56 -2.76
C TRP A 49 1.27 6.64 -2.95
N THR A 50 1.37 7.69 -2.14
CA THR A 50 0.59 8.93 -2.28
C THR A 50 1.51 10.04 -2.78
N ILE A 51 0.94 11.08 -3.40
CA ILE A 51 1.72 12.21 -3.92
C ILE A 51 2.58 12.88 -2.85
N GLY A 52 2.06 13.03 -1.63
CA GLY A 52 2.81 13.59 -0.49
C GLY A 52 4.06 12.78 -0.15
N LYS A 53 3.93 11.44 -0.10
CA LYS A 53 5.06 10.54 0.14
C LYS A 53 6.09 10.56 -0.98
N ILE A 54 5.64 10.75 -2.22
CA ILE A 54 6.54 10.93 -3.38
C ILE A 54 7.32 12.23 -3.24
N LYS A 55 6.66 13.34 -2.87
CA LYS A 55 7.31 14.64 -2.68
C LYS A 55 8.36 14.59 -1.57
N GLU A 56 8.01 14.07 -0.39
CA GLU A 56 8.96 13.83 0.71
C GLU A 56 10.16 12.98 0.26
N PHE A 57 9.90 11.92 -0.53
CA PHE A 57 10.97 11.06 -1.03
C PHE A 57 11.92 11.82 -1.97
N VAL A 58 11.37 12.63 -2.87
CA VAL A 58 12.15 13.39 -3.87
C VAL A 58 13.04 14.42 -3.17
N GLU A 59 12.50 15.17 -2.21
CA GLU A 59 13.23 16.20 -1.45
C GLU A 59 14.35 15.59 -0.58
N ASN A 60 14.12 14.41 0.02
CA ASN A 60 15.12 13.76 0.86
C ASN A 60 16.23 13.02 0.08
N ASN A 61 15.98 12.64 -1.18
CA ASN A 61 16.90 11.78 -1.94
C ASN A 61 17.56 12.50 -3.13
N SER A 62 17.18 13.74 -3.40
CA SER A 62 17.70 14.50 -4.54
C SER A 62 17.49 16.01 -4.40
N GLU A 63 18.20 16.76 -5.23
CA GLU A 63 18.04 18.21 -5.40
C GLU A 63 16.93 18.57 -6.42
N SER A 64 16.27 17.57 -7.01
CA SER A 64 15.19 17.76 -7.98
C SER A 64 13.88 18.08 -7.26
N LYS A 65 13.00 18.88 -7.88
CA LYS A 65 11.67 19.24 -7.35
C LYS A 65 10.56 18.58 -8.15
N LEU A 66 9.52 18.09 -7.48
CA LEU A 66 8.32 17.54 -8.13
C LEU A 66 7.37 18.67 -8.53
N LEU A 67 6.91 18.69 -9.78
CA LEU A 67 5.95 19.68 -10.31
C LEU A 67 4.53 19.13 -10.45
N THR A 68 4.37 17.80 -10.59
CA THR A 68 3.06 17.17 -10.74
C THR A 68 2.26 17.17 -9.43
N THR A 69 0.96 17.46 -9.53
CA THR A 69 0.01 17.50 -8.40
C THR A 69 -0.80 16.21 -8.25
N GLU A 70 -0.99 15.45 -9.32
CA GLU A 70 -1.84 14.25 -9.35
C GLU A 70 -1.03 12.97 -9.67
N TYR A 71 -1.30 11.90 -8.91
CA TYR A 71 -0.66 10.61 -9.09
C TYR A 71 -1.67 9.47 -9.07
N HIS A 72 -1.84 8.80 -10.21
CA HIS A 72 -2.78 7.70 -10.43
C HIS A 72 -2.10 6.33 -10.39
N GLY A 73 -0.80 6.22 -10.66
CA GLY A 73 -0.13 4.92 -10.65
C GLY A 73 1.30 4.89 -11.16
N PHE A 74 1.88 3.69 -11.13
CA PHE A 74 3.30 3.45 -11.40
C PHE A 74 3.73 3.71 -12.87
N SER A 75 2.79 3.59 -13.81
CA SER A 75 3.01 3.83 -15.24
C SER A 75 2.98 5.32 -15.59
N GLN A 76 2.41 6.16 -14.73
CA GLN A 76 2.32 7.59 -14.97
C GLN A 76 3.70 8.23 -14.92
N LYS A 77 4.00 9.05 -15.92
CA LYS A 77 5.18 9.92 -15.92
C LYS A 77 4.88 11.13 -15.04
N LEU A 78 5.83 11.43 -14.16
CA LEU A 78 5.80 12.60 -13.30
C LEU A 78 6.80 13.63 -13.84
N LEU A 79 6.41 14.90 -13.77
CA LEU A 79 7.22 16.03 -14.18
C LEU A 79 8.08 16.48 -13.00
N PHE A 80 9.39 16.54 -13.24
CA PHE A 80 10.38 16.99 -12.28
C PHE A 80 11.17 18.17 -12.83
N LYS A 81 11.59 19.06 -11.94
CA LYS A 81 12.54 20.13 -12.21
C LYS A 81 13.90 19.75 -11.64
N CYS A 82 14.91 19.65 -12.50
CA CYS A 82 16.26 19.35 -12.07
C CYS A 82 16.95 20.60 -11.48
N ALA A 83 18.01 20.39 -10.70
CA ALA A 83 18.86 21.46 -10.18
C ALA A 83 19.50 22.31 -11.29
N CYS A 84 19.72 21.75 -12.49
CA CYS A 84 20.23 22.49 -13.66
C CYS A 84 19.18 23.42 -14.31
N GLY A 85 17.93 23.41 -13.82
CA GLY A 85 16.85 24.23 -14.36
C GLY A 85 16.03 23.56 -15.47
N SER A 86 16.50 22.45 -16.05
CA SER A 86 15.73 21.68 -17.03
C SER A 86 14.59 20.90 -16.38
N ASN A 87 13.45 20.87 -17.07
CA ASN A 87 12.33 20.01 -16.71
C ASN A 87 12.46 18.67 -17.43
N PHE A 88 12.10 17.59 -16.74
CA PHE A 88 12.16 16.24 -17.30
C PHE A 88 11.05 15.36 -16.76
N GLU A 89 10.62 14.40 -17.57
CA GLU A 89 9.54 13.48 -17.23
C GLU A 89 10.06 12.07 -17.00
N LYS A 90 9.77 11.48 -15.84
CA LYS A 90 10.10 10.08 -15.55
C LYS A 90 9.02 9.44 -14.70
N THR A 91 8.90 8.12 -14.76
CA THR A 91 8.04 7.39 -13.83
C THR A 91 8.69 7.30 -12.45
N PHE A 92 7.88 7.30 -11.40
CA PHE A 92 8.38 7.20 -10.02
C PHE A 92 9.22 5.94 -9.79
N THR A 93 8.86 4.82 -10.43
CA THR A 93 9.61 3.56 -10.34
C THR A 93 11.05 3.70 -10.85
N LYS A 94 11.28 4.43 -11.95
CA LYS A 94 12.63 4.67 -12.49
C LYS A 94 13.42 5.59 -11.57
N PHE A 95 12.77 6.64 -11.05
CA PHE A 95 13.37 7.57 -10.10
C PHE A 95 13.85 6.85 -8.82
N LYS A 96 12.99 6.02 -8.24
CA LYS A 96 13.27 5.30 -6.99
C LYS A 96 14.17 4.08 -7.17
N ASN A 97 13.81 3.14 -8.06
CA ASN A 97 14.48 1.84 -8.14
C ASN A 97 15.74 1.88 -9.03
N LYS A 98 15.73 2.69 -10.10
CA LYS A 98 16.86 2.79 -11.04
C LYS A 98 17.77 3.99 -10.75
N HIS A 99 17.52 4.74 -9.69
CA HIS A 99 18.32 5.91 -9.29
C HIS A 99 18.46 6.96 -10.40
N GLN A 100 17.49 7.02 -11.31
CA GLN A 100 17.45 8.02 -12.39
C GLN A 100 16.80 9.32 -11.86
N ARG A 101 17.56 10.07 -11.05
CA ARG A 101 17.06 11.25 -10.32
C ARG A 101 17.32 12.59 -10.99
N LYS A 102 18.10 12.58 -12.07
CA LYS A 102 18.52 13.76 -12.83
C LYS A 102 17.96 13.71 -14.26
N CYS A 103 18.00 14.84 -14.95
CA CYS A 103 17.61 14.92 -16.36
C CYS A 103 18.60 14.15 -17.25
N ASP A 104 18.20 13.87 -18.49
CA ASP A 104 19.01 13.09 -19.44
C ASP A 104 20.32 13.80 -19.81
N VAL A 105 20.39 15.13 -19.68
CA VAL A 105 21.61 15.92 -19.87
C VAL A 105 22.63 15.66 -18.76
N CYS A 106 22.17 15.67 -17.50
CA CYS A 106 23.05 15.47 -16.35
C CYS A 106 23.38 14.00 -16.11
N GLN A 107 22.49 13.09 -16.49
CA GLN A 107 22.66 11.66 -16.32
C GLN A 107 22.07 10.93 -17.52
N PRO A 108 22.86 10.71 -18.58
CA PRO A 108 22.39 9.99 -19.75
C PRO A 108 21.97 8.56 -19.37
N PRO A 109 20.93 8.01 -20.03
CA PRO A 109 20.53 6.62 -19.82
C PRO A 109 21.70 5.67 -20.08
N LYS A 110 21.89 4.68 -19.19
CA LYS A 110 22.82 3.59 -19.49
C LYS A 110 22.36 2.84 -20.73
N GLU A 111 23.24 2.70 -21.69
CA GLU A 111 23.06 1.83 -22.85
C GLU A 111 22.83 0.38 -22.40
N SER A 112 21.92 -0.32 -23.08
CA SER A 112 21.73 -1.76 -22.87
C SER A 112 22.97 -2.50 -23.37
N ARG A 113 23.67 -3.18 -22.47
CA ARG A 113 24.73 -4.14 -22.80
C ARG A 113 24.14 -5.53 -22.95
#